data_AF-A0ABD6B9J9-F1
#
_entry.id   AF-A0ABD6B9J9-F1
#
_cell.length_a   1.000
_cell.length_b   1.000
_cell.length_c   1.000
_cell.angle_alpha   90.00
_cell.angle_beta   90.00
_cell.angle_gamma   90.00
#
_symmetry.space_group_name_H-M   'P 1'
#
loop_
_entity.id
_entity.type
_entity.pdbx_description
1 polymer ?
#
loop_
_entity_poly.entity_id
_entity_poly.type
_entity_poly.pdbx_seq_one_letter_code
_entity_poly.pdbx_strand_id
1 'polypeptide(L)'
;LPVSLLERFLDGPPAAFCTTVHGYEGAGRSFDVRFRGSLADSDRDVTDARLDEPIRYAAGDPVESWAFRALLLDARPPVDQLVADATPESVEYETLSPERLLADEHLLREAFGLLVLAHYRTEPDDLARLLDAPNLTCRALLHEGRVVSVALLAREGGLREETRERVYRGDRIRGNMLPDVFTSQLRDREGGVAVGYRVMRIATHHAVRSGGLGSRLLSAIEAEFREDGGRDADLRGERVDYLGVGYGATPELLDFWRENGYRTVHLSTTKNDASGEHSALMVRPLTDSGADLAARHAEWFRERAPGVLAGPLSDVDPDVIRGALRAVDDSALPEEPALSERDWRVVVDAANGMGSYHAAPAAFTELALRELILGAAGLDSDEERLLVEKVLQNREWDDVAVDLDRVSTRMTMRAFGDACEPLVETYGTETAKEHRAYWD
;
A
#
# COMPACT_ATOMS: atom_id res chain seq x y z
N LEU A 1 15.13 12.04 1.71
CA LEU A 1 15.39 11.06 2.80
C LEU A 1 14.06 10.70 3.44
N PRO A 2 13.79 9.43 3.74
CA PRO A 2 12.51 9.02 4.32
C PRO A 2 12.25 9.80 5.61
N VAL A 3 11.00 10.14 5.89
CA VAL A 3 10.63 10.96 7.06
C VAL A 3 11.09 10.27 8.36
N SER A 4 10.91 8.97 8.47
CA SER A 4 11.39 8.17 9.61
C SER A 4 12.90 8.28 9.85
N LEU A 5 13.71 8.38 8.78
CA LEU A 5 15.14 8.60 8.92
C LEU A 5 15.45 10.03 9.41
N LEU A 6 14.67 11.02 8.95
CA LEU A 6 14.81 12.41 9.42
C LEU A 6 14.43 12.53 10.90
N GLU A 7 13.37 11.85 11.34
CA GLU A 7 12.88 11.84 12.72
C GLU A 7 13.93 11.31 13.70
N ARG A 8 14.73 10.31 13.30
CA ARG A 8 15.85 9.82 14.11
C ARG A 8 16.92 10.87 14.44
N PHE A 9 17.00 11.96 13.66
CA PHE A 9 17.90 13.07 13.97
C PHE A 9 17.32 14.04 15.00
N LEU A 10 16.01 13.98 15.30
CA LEU A 10 15.37 14.84 16.30
C LEU A 10 15.83 14.52 17.72
N ASP A 11 16.30 13.31 17.98
CA ASP A 11 16.90 12.90 19.27
C ASP A 11 18.42 13.16 19.33
N GLY A 12 19.01 13.62 18.22
CA GLY A 12 20.45 13.78 18.04
C GLY A 12 21.02 15.16 18.43
N PRO A 13 22.28 15.44 18.06
CA PRO A 13 22.85 16.78 18.15
C PRO A 13 22.14 17.77 17.21
N PRO A 14 22.37 19.11 17.35
CA PRO A 14 21.81 20.09 16.44
C PRO A 14 22.12 19.76 14.97
N ALA A 15 21.09 19.74 14.14
CA ALA A 15 21.17 19.38 12.73
C ALA A 15 20.60 20.50 11.85
N ALA A 16 21.14 20.64 10.64
CA ALA A 16 20.59 21.51 9.60
C ALA A 16 20.02 20.64 8.48
N PHE A 17 18.74 20.82 8.17
CA PHE A 17 18.08 20.15 7.06
C PHE A 17 17.99 21.10 5.87
N CYS A 18 18.56 20.71 4.73
CA CYS A 18 18.54 21.50 3.50
C CYS A 18 17.61 20.82 2.49
N THR A 19 16.64 21.56 1.95
CA THR A 19 15.64 21.03 1.01
C THR A 19 15.34 22.01 -0.12
N THR A 20 14.83 21.49 -1.25
CA THR A 20 14.45 22.26 -2.44
C THR A 20 12.93 22.22 -2.64
N VAL A 21 12.24 23.32 -2.34
CA VAL A 21 10.77 23.39 -2.40
C VAL A 21 10.25 23.66 -3.83
N HIS A 22 11.01 24.44 -4.59
CA HIS A 22 10.66 24.89 -5.94
C HIS A 22 11.77 24.48 -6.92
N GLY A 23 11.42 23.72 -7.96
CA GLY A 23 12.36 23.27 -8.99
C GLY A 23 12.11 21.83 -9.47
N TYR A 24 13.01 21.35 -10.32
CA TYR A 24 12.88 20.07 -11.03
C TYR A 24 12.88 18.82 -10.12
N GLU A 25 13.39 18.93 -8.88
CA GLU A 25 13.52 17.79 -7.98
C GLU A 25 12.34 17.61 -7.01
N GLY A 26 11.42 18.59 -6.90
CA GLY A 26 10.10 18.49 -6.23
C GLY A 26 10.06 18.03 -4.76
N ALA A 27 11.17 17.59 -4.18
CA ALA A 27 11.25 16.81 -2.94
C ALA A 27 10.98 17.65 -1.68
N GLY A 28 11.11 18.98 -1.76
CA GLY A 28 10.87 19.85 -0.61
C GLY A 28 9.42 19.99 -0.20
N ARG A 29 8.46 19.61 -1.04
CA ARG A 29 7.03 19.75 -0.70
C ARG A 29 6.54 18.64 0.25
N SER A 30 7.04 17.42 0.11
CA SER A 30 6.76 16.33 1.05
C SER A 30 7.50 16.52 2.38
N PHE A 31 8.69 17.14 2.36
CA PHE A 31 9.37 17.64 3.56
C PHE A 31 8.52 18.69 4.30
N ASP A 32 8.02 19.70 3.58
CA ASP A 32 7.22 20.79 4.15
C ASP A 32 5.87 20.34 4.73
N VAL A 33 5.25 19.31 4.15
CA VAL A 33 3.91 18.86 4.58
C VAL A 33 3.98 17.78 5.66
N ARG A 34 4.95 16.85 5.61
CA ARG A 34 5.01 15.72 6.54
C ARG A 34 6.01 15.91 7.67
N PHE A 35 7.24 16.32 7.38
CA PHE A 35 8.29 16.41 8.40
C PHE A 35 8.19 17.70 9.25
N ARG A 36 7.66 18.79 8.69
CA ARG A 36 7.40 19.99 9.50
C ARG A 36 6.41 19.77 10.63
N GLY A 37 5.45 18.85 10.47
CA GLY A 37 4.57 18.43 11.57
C GLY A 37 5.39 17.85 12.72
N SER A 38 6.21 16.84 12.43
CA SER A 38 7.12 16.23 13.41
C SER A 38 8.09 17.23 14.06
N LEU A 39 8.55 18.25 13.32
CA LEU A 39 9.37 19.33 13.87
C LEU A 39 8.58 20.23 14.83
N ALA A 40 7.34 20.58 14.48
CA ALA A 40 6.48 21.42 15.31
C ALA A 40 6.06 20.72 16.61
N ASP A 41 5.92 19.39 16.57
CA ASP A 41 5.59 18.56 17.73
C ASP A 41 6.84 18.20 18.59
N SER A 42 8.04 18.59 18.15
CA SER A 42 9.29 18.30 18.87
C SER A 42 9.65 19.40 19.86
N ASP A 43 10.37 19.05 20.93
CA ASP A 43 10.93 19.99 21.92
C ASP A 43 12.15 20.79 21.41
N ARG A 44 12.34 20.89 20.08
CA ARG A 44 13.51 21.53 19.47
C ARG A 44 13.19 22.97 19.05
N ASP A 45 14.15 23.86 19.26
CA ASP A 45 14.11 25.19 18.65
C ASP A 45 14.35 25.08 17.14
N VAL A 46 13.33 25.36 16.35
CA VAL A 46 13.39 25.33 14.88
C VAL A 46 13.67 26.73 14.34
N THR A 47 14.71 26.87 13.52
CA THR A 47 15.01 28.11 12.79
C THR A 47 14.85 27.88 11.28
N ASP A 48 13.86 28.53 10.68
CA ASP A 48 13.66 28.52 9.23
C ASP A 48 14.53 29.57 8.54
N ALA A 49 15.33 29.13 7.57
CA ALA A 49 16.07 30.00 6.66
C ALA A 49 15.70 29.67 5.22
N ARG A 50 15.44 30.69 4.41
CA ARG A 50 15.04 30.55 3.01
C ARG A 50 16.02 31.29 2.10
N LEU A 51 16.43 30.61 1.02
CA LEU A 51 17.30 31.16 -0.02
C LEU A 51 16.47 31.32 -1.30
N ASP A 52 16.13 32.57 -1.64
CA ASP A 52 15.34 32.90 -2.84
C ASP A 52 16.15 33.58 -3.94
N GLU A 53 17.29 34.19 -3.60
CA GLU A 53 18.10 34.94 -4.57
C GLU A 53 18.96 33.99 -5.43
N PRO A 54 18.74 33.92 -6.76
CA PRO A 54 19.52 33.03 -7.61
C PRO A 54 20.95 33.56 -7.78
N ILE A 55 21.93 32.66 -7.75
CA ILE A 55 23.35 33.02 -7.93
C ILE A 55 23.82 32.91 -9.39
N ARG A 56 23.04 32.27 -10.27
CA ARG A 56 23.43 31.98 -11.67
C ARG A 56 22.82 32.93 -12.69
N TYR A 57 21.69 33.55 -12.35
CA TYR A 57 20.91 34.43 -13.21
C TYR A 57 20.26 35.51 -12.34
N ALA A 58 19.72 36.54 -12.99
CA ALA A 58 19.08 37.64 -12.27
C ALA A 58 17.75 37.20 -11.67
N ALA A 59 17.37 37.80 -10.53
CA ALA A 59 16.03 37.62 -9.98
C ALA A 59 14.97 38.07 -11.01
N GLY A 60 13.95 37.23 -11.22
CA GLY A 60 12.90 37.49 -12.21
C GLY A 60 13.32 37.23 -13.66
N ASP A 61 14.27 36.30 -13.89
CA ASP A 61 14.65 35.90 -15.24
C ASP A 61 13.40 35.42 -16.03
N PRO A 62 13.11 36.02 -17.20
CA PRO A 62 11.95 35.66 -18.00
C PRO A 62 12.02 34.22 -18.53
N VAL A 63 13.22 33.65 -18.74
CA VAL A 63 13.41 32.27 -19.17
C VAL A 63 13.09 31.31 -18.02
N GLU A 64 13.50 31.64 -16.80
CA GLU A 64 13.10 30.88 -15.61
C GLU A 64 11.59 30.91 -15.44
N SER A 65 10.99 32.10 -15.48
CA SER A 65 9.54 32.28 -15.35
C SER A 65 8.77 31.50 -16.41
N TRP A 66 9.26 31.50 -17.65
CA TRP A 66 8.71 30.70 -18.74
C TRP A 66 8.83 29.19 -18.46
N ALA A 67 10.01 28.71 -18.05
CA ALA A 67 10.25 27.30 -17.79
C ALA A 67 9.37 26.78 -16.64
N PHE A 68 9.23 27.55 -15.57
CA PHE A 68 8.36 27.21 -14.44
C PHE A 68 6.89 27.08 -14.86
N ARG A 69 6.40 28.01 -15.68
CA ARG A 69 5.03 27.96 -16.19
C ARG A 69 4.84 26.79 -17.18
N ALA A 70 5.77 26.62 -18.11
CA ALA A 70 5.69 25.59 -19.15
C ALA A 70 5.73 24.17 -18.57
N LEU A 71 6.50 23.96 -17.51
CA LEU A 71 6.66 22.66 -16.83
C LEU A 71 5.78 22.52 -15.59
N LEU A 72 4.92 23.51 -15.31
CA LEU A 72 4.04 23.55 -14.13
C LEU A 72 4.75 23.29 -12.80
N LEU A 73 6.00 23.75 -12.66
CA LEU A 73 6.80 23.57 -11.43
C LEU A 73 6.22 24.34 -10.24
N ASP A 74 5.36 25.33 -10.53
CA ASP A 74 4.64 26.16 -9.57
C ASP A 74 3.15 25.77 -9.42
N ALA A 75 2.72 24.65 -10.03
CA ALA A 75 1.36 24.14 -9.87
C ALA A 75 1.05 23.88 -8.40
N ARG A 76 -0.17 24.24 -8.01
CA ARG A 76 -0.67 24.11 -6.64
C ARG A 76 -2.11 23.60 -6.69
N PRO A 77 -2.52 22.83 -5.67
CA PRO A 77 -3.93 22.49 -5.49
C PRO A 77 -4.77 23.76 -5.28
N PRO A 78 -6.10 23.63 -5.27
CA PRO A 78 -6.98 24.68 -4.80
C PRO A 78 -6.54 25.21 -3.43
N VAL A 79 -6.91 26.45 -3.09
CA VAL A 79 -6.73 26.95 -1.72
C VAL A 79 -7.77 26.33 -0.79
N ASP A 80 -7.39 26.04 0.45
CA ASP A 80 -8.19 25.31 1.44
C ASP A 80 -9.63 25.81 1.56
N GLN A 81 -9.82 27.14 1.61
CA GLN A 81 -11.12 27.78 1.78
C GLN A 81 -12.13 27.46 0.67
N LEU A 82 -11.68 27.12 -0.54
CA LEU A 82 -12.56 26.81 -1.67
C LEU A 82 -13.04 25.37 -1.67
N VAL A 83 -12.46 24.52 -0.83
CA VAL A 83 -12.70 23.08 -0.86
C VAL A 83 -12.99 22.48 0.50
N ALA A 84 -12.88 23.26 1.58
CA ALA A 84 -13.01 22.80 2.97
C ALA A 84 -14.35 22.10 3.27
N ASP A 85 -15.42 22.51 2.58
CA ASP A 85 -16.77 21.96 2.78
C ASP A 85 -17.10 20.80 1.81
N ALA A 86 -16.14 20.33 1.01
CA ALA A 86 -16.37 19.26 0.05
C ALA A 86 -16.62 17.91 0.74
N THR A 87 -17.74 17.27 0.43
CA THR A 87 -18.13 15.94 0.89
C THR A 87 -18.26 14.96 -0.29
N PRO A 88 -18.30 13.64 -0.06
CA PRO A 88 -18.51 12.64 -1.11
C PRO A 88 -19.79 12.85 -1.96
N GLU A 89 -20.79 13.54 -1.42
CA GLU A 89 -22.06 13.87 -2.07
C GLU A 89 -22.03 15.19 -2.84
N SER A 90 -21.15 16.12 -2.47
CA SER A 90 -21.06 17.46 -3.06
C SER A 90 -20.06 17.55 -4.23
N VAL A 91 -19.63 16.41 -4.75
CA VAL A 91 -18.55 16.32 -5.75
C VAL A 91 -19.00 15.58 -6.99
N GLU A 92 -18.47 16.02 -8.13
CA GLU A 92 -18.73 15.45 -9.44
C GLU A 92 -17.51 14.66 -9.92
N TYR A 93 -17.76 13.48 -10.49
CA TYR A 93 -16.72 12.66 -11.09
C TYR A 93 -16.47 13.08 -12.54
N GLU A 94 -15.21 13.37 -12.90
CA GLU A 94 -14.83 13.75 -14.26
C GLU A 94 -13.60 12.98 -14.74
N THR A 95 -13.65 12.56 -16.01
CA THR A 95 -12.48 12.05 -16.74
C THR A 95 -11.73 13.22 -17.36
N LEU A 96 -10.51 13.45 -16.91
CA LEU A 96 -9.66 14.54 -17.35
C LEU A 96 -8.82 14.11 -18.55
N SER A 97 -9.35 14.31 -19.77
CA SER A 97 -8.59 14.08 -21.00
C SER A 97 -7.49 15.14 -21.20
N PRO A 98 -6.43 14.84 -21.97
CA PRO A 98 -5.42 15.83 -22.32
C PRO A 98 -6.02 17.10 -22.95
N GLU A 99 -7.03 16.97 -23.82
CA GLU A 99 -7.71 18.10 -24.44
C GLU A 99 -8.46 18.94 -23.40
N ARG A 100 -9.13 18.30 -22.43
CA ARG A 100 -9.83 19.00 -21.35
C ARG A 100 -8.86 19.76 -20.46
N LEU A 101 -7.74 19.14 -20.10
CA LEU A 101 -6.68 19.73 -19.30
C LEU A 101 -6.00 20.90 -20.03
N LEU A 102 -5.72 20.77 -21.33
CA LEU A 102 -5.10 21.83 -22.13
C LEU A 102 -6.06 22.99 -22.43
N ALA A 103 -7.37 22.73 -22.47
CA ALA A 103 -8.39 23.77 -22.64
C ALA A 103 -8.60 24.61 -21.37
N ASP A 104 -8.19 24.12 -20.20
CA ASP A 104 -8.41 24.75 -18.90
C ASP A 104 -7.13 24.66 -18.05
N GLU A 105 -6.27 25.67 -18.22
CA GLU A 105 -4.99 25.75 -17.50
C GLU A 105 -5.19 25.71 -15.98
N HIS A 106 -6.32 26.21 -15.48
CA HIS A 106 -6.60 26.22 -14.06
C HIS A 106 -6.83 24.79 -13.52
N LEU A 107 -7.71 24.03 -14.19
CA LEU A 107 -7.97 22.63 -13.89
C LEU A 107 -6.68 21.78 -13.98
N LEU A 108 -5.87 22.00 -15.01
CA LEU A 108 -4.59 21.32 -15.18
C LEU A 108 -3.62 21.60 -14.02
N ARG A 109 -3.51 22.87 -13.61
CA ARG A 109 -2.65 23.26 -12.49
C ARG A 109 -3.10 22.66 -11.16
N GLU A 110 -4.39 22.61 -10.89
CA GLU A 110 -4.93 22.01 -9.67
C GLU A 110 -4.73 20.49 -9.64
N ALA A 111 -5.09 19.79 -10.74
CA ALA A 111 -4.91 18.35 -10.86
C ALA A 111 -3.44 17.93 -10.75
N PHE A 112 -2.56 18.60 -11.51
CA PHE A 112 -1.13 18.33 -11.46
C PHE A 112 -0.53 18.72 -10.10
N GLY A 113 -0.99 19.83 -9.51
CA GLY A 113 -0.58 20.27 -8.18
C GLY A 113 -0.86 19.23 -7.10
N LEU A 114 -2.05 18.60 -7.11
CA LEU A 114 -2.38 17.50 -6.21
C LEU A 114 -1.53 16.25 -6.46
N LEU A 115 -1.35 15.85 -7.72
CA LEU A 115 -0.51 14.70 -8.10
C LEU A 115 0.96 14.88 -7.67
N VAL A 116 1.46 16.12 -7.67
CA VAL A 116 2.80 16.46 -7.21
C VAL A 116 2.90 16.43 -5.69
N LEU A 117 1.93 17.02 -4.98
CA LEU A 117 1.95 17.09 -3.52
C LEU A 117 1.92 15.72 -2.82
N ALA A 118 1.25 14.73 -3.42
CA ALA A 118 1.15 13.41 -2.83
C ALA A 118 2.40 12.54 -2.99
N HIS A 119 3.39 12.96 -3.78
CA HIS A 119 4.54 12.13 -4.12
C HIS A 119 5.88 12.64 -3.59
N TYR A 120 6.68 11.69 -3.14
CA TYR A 120 7.99 11.91 -2.54
C TYR A 120 9.05 12.36 -3.57
N ARG A 121 8.82 12.10 -4.87
CA ARG A 121 9.62 12.61 -5.98
C ARG A 121 8.73 12.79 -7.20
N THR A 122 8.76 13.98 -7.77
CA THR A 122 8.14 14.28 -9.06
C THR A 122 9.21 14.72 -10.03
N GLU A 123 9.19 14.17 -11.23
CA GLU A 123 10.09 14.55 -12.30
C GLU A 123 9.32 15.41 -13.31
N PRO A 124 9.97 16.38 -14.00
CA PRO A 124 9.31 17.19 -15.02
C PRO A 124 8.60 16.35 -16.11
N ASP A 125 9.13 15.16 -16.39
CA ASP A 125 8.57 14.19 -17.31
C ASP A 125 7.17 13.69 -16.91
N ASP A 126 6.76 13.85 -15.64
CA ASP A 126 5.43 13.47 -15.18
C ASP A 126 4.32 14.27 -15.89
N LEU A 127 4.55 15.55 -16.18
CA LEU A 127 3.59 16.38 -16.91
C LEU A 127 3.47 15.92 -18.37
N ALA A 128 4.61 15.67 -19.03
CA ALA A 128 4.64 15.16 -20.39
C ALA A 128 3.93 13.80 -20.46
N ARG A 129 4.17 12.92 -19.48
CA ARG A 129 3.47 11.62 -19.40
C ARG A 129 1.97 11.78 -19.18
N LEU A 130 1.53 12.70 -18.32
CA LEU A 130 0.11 12.96 -18.08
C LEU A 130 -0.62 13.36 -19.36
N LEU A 131 0.04 14.13 -20.25
CA LEU A 131 -0.57 14.67 -21.45
C LEU A 131 -0.40 13.78 -22.70
N ASP A 132 0.73 13.05 -22.82
CA ASP A 132 1.09 12.35 -24.06
C ASP A 132 1.10 10.82 -23.94
N ALA A 133 1.14 10.23 -22.73
CA ALA A 133 1.30 8.79 -22.61
C ALA A 133 -0.01 8.03 -22.96
N PRO A 134 -0.02 7.15 -23.98
CA PRO A 134 -1.24 6.53 -24.51
C PRO A 134 -1.82 5.42 -23.63
N ASN A 135 -1.17 5.13 -22.50
CA ASN A 135 -1.64 4.20 -21.50
C ASN A 135 -1.98 4.90 -20.18
N LEU A 136 -1.81 6.22 -20.08
CA LEU A 136 -2.17 6.99 -18.89
C LEU A 136 -3.48 7.71 -19.08
N THR A 137 -4.24 7.80 -17.99
CA THR A 137 -5.56 8.41 -17.97
C THR A 137 -5.80 9.00 -16.59
N CYS A 138 -6.46 10.17 -16.53
CA CYS A 138 -6.64 10.93 -15.29
C CYS A 138 -8.12 11.06 -14.95
N ARG A 139 -8.46 10.83 -13.68
CA ARG A 139 -9.81 10.98 -13.12
C ARG A 139 -9.76 11.93 -11.95
N ALA A 140 -10.82 12.69 -11.75
CA ALA A 140 -10.92 13.61 -10.63
C ALA A 140 -12.32 13.65 -10.03
N LEU A 141 -12.36 14.07 -8.77
CA LEU A 141 -13.55 14.62 -8.14
C LEU A 141 -13.43 16.13 -8.11
N LEU A 142 -14.48 16.81 -8.58
CA LEU A 142 -14.56 18.26 -8.60
C LEU A 142 -15.61 18.75 -7.61
N HIS A 143 -15.27 19.74 -6.79
CA HIS A 143 -16.20 20.49 -5.96
C HIS A 143 -16.31 21.91 -6.49
N GLU A 144 -17.48 22.33 -6.95
CA GLU A 144 -17.69 23.67 -7.55
C GLU A 144 -16.64 24.01 -8.64
N GLY A 145 -16.24 23.01 -9.43
CA GLY A 145 -15.23 23.14 -10.48
C GLY A 145 -13.76 23.11 -10.00
N ARG A 146 -13.50 22.88 -8.71
CA ARG A 146 -12.15 22.75 -8.12
C ARG A 146 -11.79 21.29 -7.91
N VAL A 147 -10.53 20.91 -8.20
CA VAL A 147 -10.08 19.52 -8.04
C VAL A 147 -9.85 19.21 -6.55
N VAL A 148 -10.66 18.31 -5.97
CA VAL A 148 -10.51 17.90 -4.56
C VAL A 148 -9.86 16.53 -4.38
N SER A 149 -9.97 15.66 -5.39
CA SER A 149 -9.32 14.36 -5.42
C SER A 149 -8.96 14.01 -6.86
N VAL A 150 -7.79 13.39 -7.08
CA VAL A 150 -7.31 13.04 -8.42
C VAL A 150 -6.62 11.67 -8.39
N ALA A 151 -6.85 10.87 -9.43
CA ALA A 151 -6.18 9.59 -9.65
C ALA A 151 -5.59 9.52 -11.06
N LEU A 152 -4.31 9.17 -11.13
CA LEU A 152 -3.61 8.87 -12.37
C LEU A 152 -3.54 7.35 -12.53
N LEU A 153 -4.23 6.83 -13.56
CA LEU A 153 -4.31 5.40 -13.83
C LEU A 153 -3.42 5.04 -15.03
N ALA A 154 -2.73 3.91 -14.94
CA ALA A 154 -2.01 3.30 -16.03
C ALA A 154 -2.72 2.02 -16.48
N ARG A 155 -3.07 1.96 -17.76
CA ARG A 155 -3.51 0.73 -18.41
C ARG A 155 -2.33 -0.22 -18.56
N GLU A 156 -2.47 -1.43 -18.04
CA GLU A 156 -1.48 -2.51 -18.08
C GLU A 156 -2.16 -3.82 -18.54
N GLY A 157 -1.38 -4.81 -19.00
CA GLY A 157 -1.90 -6.12 -19.41
C GLY A 157 -2.34 -6.18 -20.88
N GLY A 158 -3.15 -7.19 -21.24
CA GLY A 158 -3.52 -7.47 -22.63
C GLY A 158 -2.31 -7.87 -23.50
N LEU A 159 -1.34 -8.56 -22.91
CA LEU A 159 -0.05 -8.83 -23.54
C LEU A 159 -0.11 -10.06 -24.44
N ARG A 160 0.35 -9.87 -25.69
CA ARG A 160 0.55 -10.98 -26.64
C ARG A 160 1.47 -12.05 -26.06
N GLU A 161 1.21 -13.31 -26.40
CA GLU A 161 1.97 -14.47 -25.94
C GLU A 161 3.48 -14.31 -26.13
N GLU A 162 3.92 -13.82 -27.29
CA GLU A 162 5.36 -13.61 -27.55
C GLU A 162 5.99 -12.59 -26.58
N THR A 163 5.26 -11.57 -26.12
CA THR A 163 5.78 -10.64 -25.09
C THR A 163 5.85 -11.32 -23.73
N ARG A 164 4.81 -12.07 -23.35
CA ARG A 164 4.77 -12.82 -22.09
C ARG A 164 5.92 -13.83 -22.01
N GLU A 165 6.20 -14.56 -23.10
CA GLU A 165 7.32 -15.50 -23.18
C GLU A 165 8.69 -14.83 -23.01
N ARG A 166 8.91 -13.66 -23.64
CA ARG A 166 10.15 -12.90 -23.45
C ARG A 166 10.36 -12.48 -22.00
N VAL A 167 9.30 -11.99 -21.36
CA VAL A 167 9.35 -11.47 -19.99
C VAL A 167 9.55 -12.60 -18.98
N TYR A 168 8.89 -13.74 -19.23
CA TYR A 168 9.11 -14.95 -18.44
C TYR A 168 10.57 -15.45 -18.51
N ARG A 169 11.30 -15.12 -19.59
CA ARG A 169 12.72 -15.43 -19.78
C ARG A 169 13.68 -14.34 -19.28
N GLY A 170 13.17 -13.24 -18.72
CA GLY A 170 13.96 -12.20 -18.06
C GLY A 170 13.96 -10.83 -18.72
N ASP A 171 13.23 -10.64 -19.82
CA ASP A 171 12.98 -9.29 -20.35
C ASP A 171 12.06 -8.50 -19.41
N ARG A 172 12.14 -7.17 -19.46
CA ARG A 172 11.22 -6.27 -18.74
C ARG A 172 10.24 -5.59 -19.68
N ILE A 173 9.03 -5.32 -19.19
CA ILE A 173 8.03 -4.55 -19.94
C ILE A 173 7.93 -3.13 -19.38
N ARG A 174 8.29 -2.15 -20.21
CA ARG A 174 8.08 -0.74 -19.84
C ARG A 174 6.58 -0.43 -19.75
N GLY A 175 6.18 0.23 -18.67
CA GLY A 175 4.81 0.71 -18.48
C GLY A 175 3.78 -0.35 -18.08
N ASN A 176 4.20 -1.58 -17.76
CA ASN A 176 3.34 -2.67 -17.30
C ASN A 176 3.88 -3.27 -15.99
N MET A 177 3.83 -2.52 -14.89
CA MET A 177 4.49 -2.93 -13.66
C MET A 177 3.89 -4.19 -13.05
N LEU A 178 2.56 -4.28 -12.93
CA LEU A 178 1.90 -5.46 -12.35
C LEU A 178 2.10 -6.70 -13.22
N PRO A 179 1.84 -6.67 -14.54
CA PRO A 179 2.16 -7.81 -15.41
C PRO A 179 3.64 -8.22 -15.37
N ASP A 180 4.56 -7.27 -15.28
CA ASP A 180 6.00 -7.56 -15.19
C ASP A 180 6.31 -8.32 -13.89
N VAL A 181 5.76 -7.90 -12.75
CA VAL A 181 5.94 -8.60 -11.46
C VAL A 181 5.28 -9.98 -11.50
N PHE A 182 4.03 -10.07 -11.94
CA PHE A 182 3.29 -11.34 -12.03
C PHE A 182 4.05 -12.36 -12.88
N THR A 183 4.53 -11.95 -14.06
CA THR A 183 5.22 -12.87 -14.98
C THR A 183 6.68 -13.14 -14.62
N SER A 184 7.46 -12.13 -14.27
CA SER A 184 8.90 -12.29 -14.08
C SER A 184 9.25 -12.82 -12.68
N GLN A 185 8.63 -12.27 -11.63
CA GLN A 185 8.95 -12.56 -10.23
C GLN A 185 8.07 -13.67 -9.68
N LEU A 186 6.76 -13.60 -9.91
CA LEU A 186 5.80 -14.58 -9.40
C LEU A 186 5.62 -15.79 -10.33
N ARG A 187 6.27 -15.75 -11.49
CA ARG A 187 6.33 -16.85 -12.47
C ARG A 187 4.96 -17.25 -13.03
N ASP A 188 4.03 -16.30 -13.12
CA ASP A 188 2.76 -16.48 -13.83
C ASP A 188 2.93 -16.22 -15.34
N ARG A 189 2.93 -17.29 -16.15
CA ARG A 189 2.96 -17.17 -17.62
C ARG A 189 1.73 -16.43 -18.17
N GLU A 190 0.63 -16.43 -17.43
CA GLU A 190 -0.64 -15.78 -17.77
C GLU A 190 -0.84 -14.45 -17.05
N GLY A 191 0.11 -14.03 -16.20
CA GLY A 191 0.03 -12.81 -15.40
C GLY A 191 -0.10 -11.52 -16.23
N GLY A 192 0.20 -11.58 -17.52
CA GLY A 192 0.04 -10.48 -18.47
C GLY A 192 -1.20 -10.55 -19.37
N VAL A 193 -2.05 -11.57 -19.23
CA VAL A 193 -3.23 -11.75 -20.09
C VAL A 193 -4.32 -10.74 -19.76
N ALA A 194 -4.75 -10.73 -18.49
CA ALA A 194 -5.81 -9.85 -18.01
C ALA A 194 -5.44 -8.37 -18.19
N VAL A 195 -6.40 -7.56 -18.61
CA VAL A 195 -6.24 -6.11 -18.77
C VAL A 195 -6.59 -5.43 -17.45
N GLY A 196 -5.72 -4.58 -16.94
CA GLY A 196 -5.96 -3.86 -15.70
C GLY A 196 -5.63 -2.38 -15.76
N TYR A 197 -6.24 -1.61 -14.86
CA TYR A 197 -5.80 -0.25 -14.58
C TYR A 197 -5.11 -0.19 -13.23
N ARG A 198 -3.82 0.14 -13.23
CA ARG A 198 -3.09 0.42 -12.01
C ARG A 198 -3.29 1.87 -11.61
N VAL A 199 -3.78 2.10 -10.39
CA VAL A 199 -3.69 3.40 -9.74
C VAL A 199 -2.23 3.71 -9.49
N MET A 200 -1.62 4.55 -10.33
CA MET A 200 -0.23 4.95 -10.17
C MET A 200 -0.09 5.96 -9.04
N ARG A 201 -1.06 6.88 -8.96
CA ARG A 201 -1.12 7.96 -7.99
C ARG A 201 -2.58 8.22 -7.65
N ILE A 202 -2.87 8.42 -6.37
CA ILE A 202 -4.14 8.97 -5.90
C ILE A 202 -3.82 10.03 -4.86
N ALA A 203 -4.46 11.19 -4.97
CA ALA A 203 -4.21 12.33 -4.11
C ALA A 203 -5.52 13.03 -3.76
N THR A 204 -5.78 13.19 -2.47
CA THR A 204 -6.89 14.00 -1.96
C THR A 204 -6.34 15.25 -1.28
N HIS A 205 -7.02 16.37 -1.51
CA HIS A 205 -6.70 17.66 -0.93
C HIS A 205 -6.66 17.59 0.61
N HIS A 206 -5.63 18.15 1.25
CA HIS A 206 -5.38 17.99 2.69
C HIS A 206 -6.51 18.52 3.56
N ALA A 207 -7.13 19.64 3.17
CA ALA A 207 -8.27 20.24 3.88
C ALA A 207 -9.49 19.30 4.01
N VAL A 208 -9.61 18.28 3.15
CA VAL A 208 -10.73 17.32 3.10
C VAL A 208 -10.25 15.87 3.09
N ARG A 209 -9.02 15.62 3.55
CA ARG A 209 -8.53 14.26 3.80
C ARG A 209 -9.33 13.61 4.92
N SER A 210 -9.38 12.29 4.89
CA SER A 210 -10.15 11.48 5.85
C SER A 210 -11.67 11.74 5.83
N GLY A 211 -12.18 12.51 4.86
CA GLY A 211 -13.61 12.73 4.62
C GLY A 211 -14.24 11.77 3.60
N GLY A 212 -13.55 10.67 3.24
CA GLY A 212 -14.07 9.64 2.32
C GLY A 212 -13.94 9.95 0.82
N LEU A 213 -13.39 11.10 0.42
CA LEU A 213 -13.24 11.49 -1.00
C LEU A 213 -12.30 10.57 -1.80
N GLY A 214 -11.25 10.04 -1.17
CA GLY A 214 -10.37 9.05 -1.80
C GLY A 214 -11.14 7.77 -2.16
N SER A 215 -11.91 7.25 -1.21
CA SER A 215 -12.76 6.08 -1.42
C SER A 215 -13.86 6.35 -2.46
N ARG A 216 -14.50 7.53 -2.42
CA ARG A 216 -15.49 7.96 -3.42
C ARG A 216 -14.90 7.95 -4.84
N LEU A 217 -13.67 8.42 -5.01
CA LEU A 217 -12.98 8.41 -6.30
C LEU A 217 -12.71 6.99 -6.78
N LEU A 218 -12.23 6.09 -5.91
CA LEU A 218 -12.02 4.69 -6.25
C LEU A 218 -13.32 3.97 -6.62
N SER A 219 -14.41 4.20 -5.88
CA SER A 219 -15.72 3.63 -6.20
C SER A 219 -16.26 4.16 -7.53
N ALA A 220 -16.05 5.44 -7.86
CA ALA A 220 -16.46 5.99 -9.15
C ALA A 220 -15.66 5.39 -10.31
N ILE A 221 -14.34 5.20 -10.13
CA ILE A 221 -13.47 4.49 -11.09
C ILE A 221 -13.91 3.04 -11.27
N GLU A 222 -14.21 2.33 -10.17
CA GLU A 222 -14.72 0.97 -10.23
C GLU A 222 -16.05 0.92 -11.01
N ALA A 223 -16.99 1.80 -10.69
CA ALA A 223 -18.28 1.88 -11.37
C ALA A 223 -18.17 2.23 -12.87
N GLU A 224 -17.18 3.04 -13.28
CA GLU A 224 -16.89 3.30 -14.70
C GLU A 224 -16.66 1.99 -15.48
N PHE A 225 -16.04 0.98 -14.85
CA PHE A 225 -15.60 -0.25 -15.51
C PHE A 225 -16.47 -1.49 -15.24
N ARG A 226 -17.47 -1.43 -14.34
CA ARG A 226 -18.17 -2.62 -13.80
C ARG A 226 -19.57 -2.93 -14.38
N GLU A 227 -19.82 -2.64 -15.65
CA GLU A 227 -21.04 -3.03 -16.38
C GLU A 227 -22.35 -2.23 -16.15
N ASP A 228 -22.40 -1.17 -15.33
CA ASP A 228 -23.65 -0.37 -15.17
C ASP A 228 -23.48 1.16 -15.40
N GLY A 229 -22.25 1.62 -15.65
CA GLY A 229 -21.90 3.05 -15.64
C GLY A 229 -21.50 3.68 -16.98
N GLY A 230 -21.42 2.91 -18.08
CA GLY A 230 -21.28 3.45 -19.43
C GLY A 230 -20.04 3.03 -20.24
N ARG A 231 -19.11 2.22 -19.70
CA ARG A 231 -18.02 1.59 -20.49
C ARG A 231 -17.51 0.28 -19.87
N ASP A 232 -17.97 -0.85 -20.38
CA ASP A 232 -17.42 -2.19 -20.04
C ASP A 232 -16.00 -2.39 -20.60
N ALA A 233 -15.54 -1.43 -21.40
CA ALA A 233 -14.31 -1.47 -22.14
C ALA A 233 -13.52 -0.16 -21.96
N ASP A 234 -12.20 -0.27 -21.93
CA ASP A 234 -11.31 0.87 -21.85
C ASP A 234 -11.35 1.75 -23.12
N LEU A 235 -10.49 2.77 -23.18
CA LEU A 235 -10.35 3.65 -24.36
C LEU A 235 -9.96 2.90 -25.65
N ARG A 236 -9.53 1.64 -25.57
CA ARG A 236 -9.16 0.76 -26.69
C ARG A 236 -10.25 -0.27 -27.03
N GLY A 237 -11.38 -0.28 -26.32
CA GLY A 237 -12.45 -1.24 -26.53
C GLY A 237 -12.19 -2.61 -25.91
N GLU A 238 -11.22 -2.73 -25.00
CA GLU A 238 -10.92 -3.97 -24.28
C GLU A 238 -11.53 -3.95 -22.87
N ARG A 239 -12.12 -5.06 -22.45
CA ARG A 239 -12.71 -5.20 -21.11
C ARG A 239 -11.65 -5.05 -20.03
N VAL A 240 -11.98 -4.35 -18.94
CA VAL A 240 -11.06 -4.17 -17.82
C VAL A 240 -11.33 -5.25 -16.78
N ASP A 241 -10.34 -6.11 -16.53
CA ASP A 241 -10.47 -7.26 -15.66
C ASP A 241 -10.23 -6.96 -14.18
N TYR A 242 -9.34 -6.01 -13.89
CA TYR A 242 -9.01 -5.63 -12.51
C TYR A 242 -8.54 -4.18 -12.38
N LEU A 243 -8.71 -3.62 -11.18
CA LEU A 243 -7.96 -2.45 -10.74
C LEU A 243 -6.79 -2.92 -9.88
N GLY A 244 -5.64 -2.24 -9.98
CA GLY A 244 -4.45 -2.61 -9.22
C GLY A 244 -3.77 -1.41 -8.59
N VAL A 245 -2.90 -1.66 -7.62
CA VAL A 245 -2.04 -0.64 -7.03
C VAL A 245 -0.70 -1.27 -6.66
N GLY A 246 0.36 -0.47 -6.69
CA GLY A 246 1.63 -0.80 -6.04
C GLY A 246 2.18 0.42 -5.33
N TYR A 247 2.47 0.29 -4.03
CA TYR A 247 2.87 1.40 -3.17
C TYR A 247 3.78 0.91 -2.03
N GLY A 248 4.54 1.82 -1.40
CA GLY A 248 5.32 1.51 -0.21
C GLY A 248 4.40 1.26 0.99
N ALA A 249 4.50 0.07 1.55
CA ALA A 249 3.54 -0.46 2.52
C ALA A 249 3.66 0.25 3.86
N THR A 250 2.53 0.78 4.32
CA THR A 250 2.31 1.35 5.66
C THR A 250 0.96 0.83 6.16
N PRO A 251 0.75 0.69 7.48
CA PRO A 251 -0.51 0.19 8.03
C PRO A 251 -1.72 0.97 7.52
N GLU A 252 -1.62 2.31 7.48
CA GLU A 252 -2.73 3.19 7.09
C GLU A 252 -3.11 3.02 5.61
N LEU A 253 -2.12 2.85 4.73
CA LEU A 253 -2.40 2.62 3.31
C LEU A 253 -2.97 1.22 3.08
N LEU A 254 -2.47 0.20 3.79
CA LEU A 254 -3.01 -1.17 3.72
C LEU A 254 -4.48 -1.19 4.11
N ASP A 255 -4.85 -0.53 5.20
CA ASP A 255 -6.24 -0.39 5.62
C ASP A 255 -7.08 0.35 4.58
N PHE A 256 -6.60 1.51 4.09
CA PHE A 256 -7.30 2.28 3.04
C PHE A 256 -7.62 1.44 1.80
N TRP A 257 -6.65 0.69 1.27
CA TRP A 257 -6.85 -0.13 0.09
C TRP A 257 -7.75 -1.34 0.37
N ARG A 258 -7.60 -1.99 1.54
CA ARG A 258 -8.45 -3.10 1.97
C ARG A 258 -9.92 -2.70 2.10
N GLU A 259 -10.17 -1.56 2.73
CA GLU A 259 -11.52 -0.98 2.91
C GLU A 259 -12.17 -0.62 1.58
N ASN A 260 -11.36 -0.23 0.58
CA ASN A 260 -11.79 -0.02 -0.80
C ASN A 260 -11.86 -1.31 -1.64
N GLY A 261 -11.81 -2.48 -1.01
CA GLY A 261 -12.03 -3.78 -1.64
C GLY A 261 -10.83 -4.35 -2.38
N TYR A 262 -9.67 -3.70 -2.34
CA TYR A 262 -8.43 -4.26 -2.91
C TYR A 262 -7.91 -5.36 -1.98
N ARG A 263 -7.25 -6.37 -2.56
CA ARG A 263 -6.69 -7.51 -1.84
C ARG A 263 -5.22 -7.69 -2.14
N THR A 264 -4.44 -8.03 -1.11
CA THR A 264 -2.99 -8.23 -1.22
C THR A 264 -2.67 -9.47 -2.03
N VAL A 265 -1.81 -9.31 -3.03
CA VAL A 265 -1.29 -10.41 -3.86
C VAL A 265 0.22 -10.52 -3.81
N HIS A 266 0.91 -9.49 -3.30
CA HIS A 266 2.36 -9.50 -3.16
C HIS A 266 2.86 -8.45 -2.17
N LEU A 267 3.96 -8.78 -1.49
CA LEU A 267 4.79 -7.87 -0.73
C LEU A 267 6.25 -8.09 -1.15
N SER A 268 6.91 -7.04 -1.64
CA SER A 268 8.26 -7.17 -2.23
C SER A 268 9.31 -7.48 -1.16
N THR A 269 10.24 -8.38 -1.45
CA THR A 269 11.37 -8.72 -0.54
C THR A 269 12.47 -7.68 -0.55
N THR A 270 12.54 -6.84 -1.58
CA THR A 270 13.45 -5.71 -1.65
C THR A 270 12.75 -4.42 -1.26
N LYS A 271 13.46 -3.60 -0.47
CA LYS A 271 13.05 -2.21 -0.19
C LYS A 271 13.22 -1.36 -1.44
N ASN A 272 12.32 -0.43 -1.66
CA ASN A 272 12.47 0.57 -2.70
C ASN A 272 13.57 1.56 -2.29
N ASP A 273 14.59 1.77 -3.14
CA ASP A 273 15.72 2.65 -2.85
C ASP A 273 15.32 4.10 -2.51
N ALA A 274 14.17 4.57 -3.02
CA ALA A 274 13.70 5.94 -2.81
C ALA A 274 12.94 6.13 -1.49
N SER A 275 12.05 5.19 -1.13
CA SER A 275 11.22 5.28 0.08
C SER A 275 11.79 4.53 1.28
N GLY A 276 12.63 3.51 1.06
CA GLY A 276 13.11 2.59 2.10
C GLY A 276 12.05 1.58 2.55
N GLU A 277 10.87 1.56 1.92
CA GLU A 277 9.73 0.71 2.27
C GLU A 277 9.65 -0.52 1.34
N HIS A 278 9.04 -1.59 1.83
CA HIS A 278 8.63 -2.73 1.01
C HIS A 278 7.39 -2.36 0.22
N SER A 279 7.29 -2.81 -1.03
CA SER A 279 6.14 -2.48 -1.89
C SER A 279 5.04 -3.54 -1.75
N ALA A 280 3.85 -3.12 -1.34
CA ALA A 280 2.65 -3.95 -1.40
C ALA A 280 1.99 -3.80 -2.77
N LEU A 281 1.59 -4.93 -3.36
CA LEU A 281 0.76 -4.97 -4.56
C LEU A 281 -0.61 -5.54 -4.19
N MET A 282 -1.66 -4.80 -4.57
CA MET A 282 -3.03 -5.18 -4.28
C MET A 282 -3.89 -5.05 -5.55
N VAL A 283 -4.88 -5.91 -5.67
CA VAL A 283 -5.80 -5.94 -6.82
C VAL A 283 -7.26 -6.00 -6.37
N ARG A 284 -8.13 -5.40 -7.18
CA ARG A 284 -9.59 -5.46 -7.07
C ARG A 284 -10.13 -6.09 -8.35
N PRO A 285 -10.65 -7.32 -8.33
CA PRO A 285 -11.20 -7.95 -9.52
C PRO A 285 -12.53 -7.29 -9.93
N LEU A 286 -12.69 -7.09 -11.23
CA LEU A 286 -13.91 -6.58 -11.86
C LEU A 286 -14.63 -7.67 -12.67
N THR A 287 -13.89 -8.68 -13.10
CA THR A 287 -14.35 -9.76 -13.97
C THR A 287 -13.91 -11.12 -13.45
N ASP A 288 -14.45 -12.21 -14.00
CA ASP A 288 -14.00 -13.57 -13.69
C ASP A 288 -12.51 -13.76 -13.99
N SER A 289 -12.01 -13.22 -15.11
CA SER A 289 -10.57 -13.31 -15.44
C SER A 289 -9.70 -12.57 -14.42
N GLY A 290 -10.17 -11.42 -13.93
CA GLY A 290 -9.53 -10.70 -12.84
C GLY A 290 -9.62 -11.44 -11.51
N ALA A 291 -10.74 -12.09 -11.23
CA ALA A 291 -10.96 -12.88 -10.02
C ALA A 291 -10.03 -14.10 -10.00
N ASP A 292 -9.91 -14.82 -11.11
CA ASP A 292 -8.95 -15.93 -11.28
C ASP A 292 -7.50 -15.46 -11.08
N LEU A 293 -7.19 -14.23 -11.49
CA LEU A 293 -5.87 -13.61 -11.26
C LEU A 293 -5.64 -13.27 -9.80
N ALA A 294 -6.61 -12.65 -9.15
CA ALA A 294 -6.51 -12.32 -7.75
C ALA A 294 -6.38 -13.58 -6.88
N ALA A 295 -7.23 -14.58 -7.11
CA ALA A 295 -7.29 -15.81 -6.32
C ALA A 295 -5.96 -16.58 -6.33
N ARG A 296 -5.42 -16.89 -7.53
CA ARG A 296 -4.15 -17.64 -7.63
C ARG A 296 -2.96 -16.90 -7.01
N HIS A 297 -2.92 -15.57 -7.14
CA HIS A 297 -1.82 -14.80 -6.56
C HIS A 297 -1.96 -14.60 -5.05
N ALA A 298 -3.20 -14.53 -4.53
CA ALA A 298 -3.47 -14.54 -3.09
C ALA A 298 -3.05 -15.88 -2.47
N GLU A 299 -3.39 -17.00 -3.12
CA GLU A 299 -2.94 -18.34 -2.73
C GLU A 299 -1.41 -18.44 -2.70
N TRP A 300 -0.72 -18.08 -3.79
CA TRP A 300 0.75 -18.10 -3.83
C TRP A 300 1.40 -17.14 -2.83
N PHE A 301 0.74 -16.03 -2.49
CA PHE A 301 1.23 -15.13 -1.45
C PHE A 301 1.14 -15.78 -0.08
N ARG A 302 0.00 -16.40 0.25
CA ARG A 302 -0.17 -17.16 1.51
C ARG A 302 0.80 -18.33 1.61
N GLU A 303 1.01 -19.08 0.53
CA GLU A 303 1.95 -20.23 0.52
C GLU A 303 3.39 -19.81 0.77
N ARG A 304 3.85 -18.71 0.17
CA ARG A 304 5.24 -18.24 0.34
C ARG A 304 5.46 -17.44 1.61
N ALA A 305 4.40 -16.89 2.23
CA ALA A 305 4.49 -15.99 3.37
C ALA A 305 5.40 -16.50 4.49
N PRO A 306 5.28 -17.77 4.98
CA PRO A 306 6.16 -18.26 6.05
C PRO A 306 7.65 -18.18 5.71
N GLY A 307 8.01 -18.54 4.48
CA GLY A 307 9.40 -18.57 4.05
C GLY A 307 10.01 -17.18 3.87
N VAL A 308 9.22 -16.21 3.40
CA VAL A 308 9.72 -14.83 3.21
C VAL A 308 9.70 -14.02 4.50
N LEU A 309 8.70 -14.22 5.37
CA LEU A 309 8.56 -13.53 6.66
C LEU A 309 9.64 -13.95 7.65
N ALA A 310 10.05 -15.22 7.65
CA ALA A 310 11.18 -15.69 8.47
C ALA A 310 12.57 -15.34 7.86
N GLY A 311 12.60 -14.69 6.70
CA GLY A 311 13.83 -14.43 5.94
C GLY A 311 13.92 -12.98 5.48
N PRO A 312 13.81 -12.68 4.17
CA PRO A 312 13.97 -11.31 3.65
C PRO A 312 13.03 -10.25 4.24
N LEU A 313 11.91 -10.66 4.85
CA LEU A 313 10.91 -9.77 5.45
C LEU A 313 10.89 -9.87 6.99
N SER A 314 11.93 -10.45 7.60
CA SER A 314 12.03 -10.60 9.06
C SER A 314 12.15 -9.28 9.83
N ASP A 315 12.62 -8.22 9.16
CA ASP A 315 12.76 -6.87 9.73
C ASP A 315 11.61 -5.92 9.32
N VAL A 316 10.54 -6.44 8.71
CA VAL A 316 9.37 -5.61 8.38
C VAL A 316 8.57 -5.35 9.65
N ASP A 317 8.05 -4.13 9.76
CA ASP A 317 7.15 -3.74 10.84
C ASP A 317 5.99 -4.76 10.98
N PRO A 318 5.75 -5.33 12.17
CA PRO A 318 4.67 -6.27 12.42
C PRO A 318 3.30 -5.76 11.98
N ASP A 319 3.02 -4.46 12.11
CA ASP A 319 1.74 -3.87 11.72
C ASP A 319 1.56 -3.80 10.20
N VAL A 320 2.66 -3.67 9.44
CA VAL A 320 2.64 -3.80 7.99
C VAL A 320 2.33 -5.24 7.58
N ILE A 321 2.90 -6.23 8.28
CA ILE A 321 2.60 -7.65 8.01
C ILE A 321 1.15 -7.97 8.36
N ARG A 322 0.66 -7.52 9.51
CA ARG A 322 -0.75 -7.65 9.93
C ARG A 322 -1.67 -7.06 8.88
N GLY A 323 -1.45 -5.81 8.47
CA GLY A 323 -2.27 -5.17 7.43
C GLY A 323 -2.22 -5.88 6.09
N ALA A 324 -1.05 -6.37 5.67
CA ALA A 324 -0.86 -7.09 4.41
C ALA A 324 -1.60 -8.43 4.39
N LEU A 325 -1.50 -9.22 5.47
CA LEU A 325 -2.19 -10.49 5.63
C LEU A 325 -3.70 -10.31 5.80
N ARG A 326 -4.14 -9.33 6.60
CA ARG A 326 -5.56 -8.99 6.80
C ARG A 326 -6.26 -8.57 5.51
N ALA A 327 -5.49 -8.12 4.53
CA ALA A 327 -6.00 -7.73 3.22
C ALA A 327 -5.88 -8.85 2.17
N VAL A 328 -5.40 -10.05 2.51
CA VAL A 328 -5.49 -11.21 1.61
C VAL A 328 -6.96 -11.61 1.47
N ASP A 329 -7.33 -12.16 0.32
CA ASP A 329 -8.68 -12.68 0.13
C ASP A 329 -8.87 -13.99 0.91
N ASP A 330 -9.94 -14.09 1.70
CA ASP A 330 -10.22 -15.26 2.54
C ASP A 330 -10.31 -16.57 1.73
N SER A 331 -10.70 -16.50 0.44
CA SER A 331 -10.74 -17.66 -0.44
C SER A 331 -9.37 -18.28 -0.73
N ALA A 332 -8.28 -17.58 -0.40
CA ALA A 332 -6.92 -18.12 -0.46
C ALA A 332 -6.62 -19.15 0.65
N LEU A 333 -7.47 -19.23 1.68
CA LEU A 333 -7.37 -20.23 2.74
C LEU A 333 -8.22 -21.47 2.41
N PRO A 334 -7.70 -22.68 2.69
CA PRO A 334 -8.54 -23.88 2.75
C PRO A 334 -9.67 -23.70 3.78
N GLU A 335 -10.78 -24.44 3.65
CA GLU A 335 -11.90 -24.35 4.60
C GLU A 335 -11.45 -24.69 6.04
N GLU A 336 -10.74 -25.80 6.21
CA GLU A 336 -10.20 -26.27 7.48
C GLU A 336 -8.67 -26.18 7.52
N PRO A 337 -8.06 -25.90 8.67
CA PRO A 337 -6.61 -25.83 8.78
C PRO A 337 -6.02 -27.25 8.71
N ALA A 338 -4.94 -27.42 7.94
CA ALA A 338 -4.35 -28.73 7.66
C ALA A 338 -3.44 -29.23 8.80
N LEU A 339 -4.00 -29.37 10.01
CA LEU A 339 -3.29 -29.85 11.21
C LEU A 339 -3.62 -31.32 11.50
N SER A 340 -2.61 -32.10 11.86
CA SER A 340 -2.81 -33.47 12.35
C SER A 340 -3.36 -33.47 13.79
N GLU A 341 -3.90 -34.60 14.24
CA GLU A 341 -4.32 -34.78 15.64
C GLU A 341 -3.18 -34.47 16.64
N ARG A 342 -1.93 -34.80 16.27
CA ARG A 342 -0.76 -34.51 17.10
C ARG A 342 -0.51 -33.00 17.17
N ASP A 343 -0.67 -32.29 16.06
CA ASP A 343 -0.45 -30.84 16.02
C ASP A 343 -1.47 -30.14 16.92
N TRP A 344 -2.74 -30.54 16.86
CA TRP A 344 -3.77 -30.02 17.74
C TRP A 344 -3.47 -30.25 19.23
N ARG A 345 -2.98 -31.44 19.62
CA ARG A 345 -2.54 -31.68 21.00
C ARG A 345 -1.45 -30.70 21.43
N VAL A 346 -0.45 -30.46 20.58
CA VAL A 346 0.64 -29.51 20.88
C VAL A 346 0.13 -28.08 21.04
N VAL A 347 -0.77 -27.64 20.17
CA VAL A 347 -1.36 -26.29 20.24
C VAL A 347 -2.20 -26.13 21.50
N VAL A 348 -3.06 -27.10 21.81
CA VAL A 348 -3.89 -27.08 23.03
C VAL A 348 -3.03 -27.13 24.30
N ASP A 349 -1.97 -27.95 24.32
CA ASP A 349 -1.05 -27.99 25.47
C ASP A 349 -0.31 -26.66 25.62
N ALA A 350 0.05 -25.98 24.52
CA ALA A 350 0.67 -24.66 24.55
C ALA A 350 -0.29 -23.60 25.10
N ALA A 351 -1.58 -23.65 24.74
CA ALA A 351 -2.62 -22.78 25.31
C ALA A 351 -2.77 -22.97 26.83
N ASN A 352 -2.54 -24.19 27.33
CA ASN A 352 -2.56 -24.50 28.76
C ASN A 352 -1.19 -24.34 29.47
N GLY A 353 -0.18 -23.80 28.79
CA GLY A 353 1.17 -23.54 29.34
C GLY A 353 2.07 -24.78 29.50
N MET A 354 1.65 -25.95 29.02
CA MET A 354 2.38 -27.22 29.10
C MET A 354 3.10 -27.62 27.80
N GLY A 355 2.71 -27.01 26.68
CA GLY A 355 3.24 -27.28 25.34
C GLY A 355 4.33 -26.30 24.91
N SER A 356 5.23 -26.78 24.05
CA SER A 356 6.29 -25.95 23.45
C SER A 356 5.99 -25.68 21.98
N TYR A 357 6.05 -24.40 21.59
CA TYR A 357 6.00 -23.96 20.19
C TYR A 357 6.90 -24.81 19.26
N HIS A 358 8.11 -25.13 19.73
CA HIS A 358 9.11 -25.87 18.94
C HIS A 358 8.73 -27.33 18.66
N ALA A 359 7.72 -27.89 19.33
CA ALA A 359 7.27 -29.25 19.08
C ALA A 359 6.48 -29.40 17.77
N ALA A 360 5.83 -28.32 17.29
CA ALA A 360 5.06 -28.29 16.05
C ALA A 360 5.00 -26.88 15.43
N PRO A 361 6.14 -26.23 15.07
CA PRO A 361 6.16 -24.84 14.63
C PRO A 361 5.26 -24.56 13.41
N ALA A 362 5.16 -25.51 12.48
CA ALA A 362 4.30 -25.39 11.29
C ALA A 362 2.80 -25.26 11.64
N ALA A 363 2.36 -25.91 12.73
CA ALA A 363 0.98 -25.83 13.20
C ALA A 363 0.63 -24.41 13.66
N PHE A 364 1.54 -23.79 14.43
CA PHE A 364 1.39 -22.40 14.86
C PHE A 364 1.48 -21.44 13.67
N THR A 365 2.35 -21.68 12.68
CA THR A 365 2.43 -20.87 11.46
C THR A 365 1.12 -20.91 10.67
N GLU A 366 0.52 -22.10 10.51
CA GLU A 366 -0.76 -22.25 9.81
C GLU A 366 -1.89 -21.49 10.52
N LEU A 367 -1.99 -21.62 11.85
CA LEU A 367 -2.99 -20.92 12.65
C LEU A 367 -2.75 -19.41 12.69
N ALA A 368 -1.50 -18.96 12.78
CA ALA A 368 -1.14 -17.56 12.75
C ALA A 368 -1.50 -16.92 11.41
N LEU A 369 -1.16 -17.55 10.28
CA LEU A 369 -1.57 -17.07 8.97
C LEU A 369 -3.09 -17.03 8.83
N ARG A 370 -3.79 -18.09 9.26
CA ARG A 370 -5.25 -18.15 9.22
C ARG A 370 -5.86 -17.00 10.02
N GLU A 371 -5.41 -16.77 11.25
CA GLU A 371 -5.94 -15.69 12.08
C GLU A 371 -5.61 -14.32 11.53
N LEU A 372 -4.38 -14.09 11.05
CA LEU A 372 -3.97 -12.81 10.49
C LEU A 372 -4.65 -12.49 9.16
N ILE A 373 -5.23 -13.48 8.47
CA ILE A 373 -6.08 -13.28 7.29
C ILE A 373 -7.55 -13.11 7.71
N LEU A 374 -8.13 -14.06 8.45
CA LEU A 374 -9.57 -14.09 8.79
C LEU A 374 -9.97 -13.18 9.94
N GLY A 375 -9.21 -13.18 11.04
CA GLY A 375 -9.45 -12.33 12.22
C GLY A 375 -10.66 -12.81 13.03
N ALA A 376 -10.98 -14.10 12.90
CA ALA A 376 -12.19 -14.67 13.44
C ALA A 376 -12.05 -15.01 14.93
N ALA A 377 -10.83 -15.25 15.42
CA ALA A 377 -10.60 -15.54 16.84
C ALA A 377 -10.63 -14.27 17.71
N GLY A 378 -10.61 -13.08 17.10
CA GLY A 378 -10.79 -11.81 17.79
C GLY A 378 -9.58 -11.40 18.64
N LEU A 379 -8.38 -11.82 18.24
CA LEU A 379 -7.14 -11.40 18.88
C LEU A 379 -6.97 -9.88 18.81
N ASP A 380 -6.40 -9.29 19.86
CA ASP A 380 -6.05 -7.88 19.86
C ASP A 380 -4.75 -7.62 19.08
N SER A 381 -4.41 -6.33 18.91
CA SER A 381 -3.23 -5.95 18.14
C SER A 381 -1.90 -6.42 18.76
N ASP A 382 -1.82 -6.56 20.07
CA ASP A 382 -0.61 -7.01 20.79
C ASP A 382 -0.43 -8.52 20.62
N GLU A 383 -1.52 -9.29 20.69
CA GLU A 383 -1.55 -10.73 20.41
C GLU A 383 -1.20 -11.05 18.95
N GLU A 384 -1.76 -10.30 17.99
CA GLU A 384 -1.42 -10.46 16.58
C GLU A 384 0.04 -10.13 16.28
N ARG A 385 0.60 -9.07 16.88
CA ARG A 385 2.03 -8.74 16.76
C ARG A 385 2.90 -9.86 17.32
N LEU A 386 2.49 -10.46 18.43
CA LEU A 386 3.18 -11.60 19.01
C LEU A 386 3.20 -12.81 18.06
N LEU A 387 2.08 -13.09 17.37
CA LEU A 387 2.05 -14.11 16.31
C LEU A 387 2.98 -13.76 15.15
N VAL A 388 2.99 -12.50 14.69
CA VAL A 388 3.89 -12.08 13.61
C VAL A 388 5.35 -12.25 14.00
N GLU A 389 5.80 -11.61 15.08
CA GLU A 389 7.22 -11.58 15.42
C GLU A 389 7.73 -12.97 15.81
N LYS A 390 6.96 -13.68 16.64
CA LYS A 390 7.41 -14.98 17.14
C LYS A 390 7.24 -16.09 16.12
N VAL A 391 6.09 -16.17 15.48
CA VAL A 391 5.73 -17.33 14.66
C VAL A 391 6.10 -17.14 13.20
N LEU A 392 5.86 -15.95 12.64
CA LEU A 392 6.08 -15.70 11.21
C LEU A 392 7.47 -15.16 10.91
N GLN A 393 8.02 -14.31 11.77
CA GLN A 393 9.38 -13.74 11.63
C GLN A 393 10.44 -14.55 12.39
N ASN A 394 10.02 -15.53 13.20
CA ASN A 394 10.90 -16.42 13.95
C ASN A 394 11.93 -15.68 14.82
N ARG A 395 11.50 -14.59 15.48
CA ARG A 395 12.37 -13.81 16.37
C ARG A 395 12.59 -14.51 17.71
N GLU A 396 13.71 -14.21 18.35
CA GLU A 396 14.04 -14.74 19.67
C GLU A 396 13.11 -14.15 20.74
N TRP A 397 12.78 -14.92 21.77
CA TRP A 397 11.80 -14.48 22.77
C TRP A 397 12.20 -13.22 23.52
N ASP A 398 13.51 -13.03 23.73
CA ASP A 398 14.05 -11.84 24.39
C ASP A 398 13.87 -10.60 23.52
N ASP A 399 14.07 -10.72 22.20
CA ASP A 399 13.85 -9.62 21.25
C ASP A 399 12.36 -9.27 21.17
N VAL A 400 11.48 -10.27 21.07
CA VAL A 400 10.02 -10.07 21.06
C VAL A 400 9.54 -9.43 22.37
N ALA A 401 10.15 -9.78 23.51
CA ALA A 401 9.81 -9.15 24.78
C ALA A 401 10.20 -7.66 24.79
N VAL A 402 11.33 -7.29 24.19
CA VAL A 402 11.77 -5.89 24.09
C VAL A 402 10.87 -5.12 23.13
N ASP A 403 10.61 -5.66 21.95
CA ASP A 403 9.88 -4.96 20.89
C ASP A 403 8.40 -4.73 21.24
N LEU A 404 7.79 -5.64 22.02
CA LEU A 404 6.42 -5.52 22.51
C LEU A 404 6.33 -4.93 23.93
N ASP A 405 7.39 -4.30 24.44
CA ASP A 405 7.47 -3.67 25.78
C ASP A 405 7.00 -4.58 26.93
N ARG A 406 7.38 -5.85 26.87
CA ARG A 406 7.03 -6.87 27.87
C ARG A 406 8.13 -7.02 28.92
N VAL A 407 7.70 -7.11 30.18
CA VAL A 407 8.58 -7.14 31.37
C VAL A 407 9.57 -8.32 31.40
N SER A 408 9.23 -9.46 30.77
CA SER A 408 10.14 -10.61 30.72
C SER A 408 9.76 -11.63 29.64
N THR A 409 10.76 -12.39 29.20
CA THR A 409 10.65 -13.57 28.33
C THR A 409 9.55 -14.53 28.78
N ARG A 410 9.46 -14.81 30.09
CA ARG A 410 8.46 -15.73 30.65
C ARG A 410 7.04 -15.19 30.49
N MET A 411 6.85 -13.88 30.67
CA MET A 411 5.55 -13.25 30.44
C MET A 411 5.17 -13.26 28.96
N THR A 412 6.13 -13.05 28.06
CA THR A 412 5.92 -13.16 26.61
C THR A 412 5.51 -14.57 26.20
N MET A 413 6.18 -15.60 26.72
CA MET A 413 5.80 -17.00 26.46
C MET A 413 4.41 -17.35 27.00
N ARG A 414 4.03 -16.78 28.15
CA ARG A 414 2.69 -16.96 28.70
C ARG A 414 1.63 -16.28 27.84
N ALA A 415 1.85 -15.02 27.47
CA ALA A 415 0.96 -14.28 26.57
C ALA A 415 0.80 -15.00 25.22
N PHE A 416 1.86 -15.67 24.74
CA PHE A 416 1.77 -16.49 23.53
C PHE A 416 0.86 -17.72 23.73
N GLY A 417 0.94 -18.37 24.88
CA GLY A 417 0.01 -19.44 25.26
C GLY A 417 -1.43 -18.92 25.34
N ASP A 418 -1.64 -17.80 26.03
CA ASP A 418 -2.96 -17.16 26.17
C ASP A 418 -3.55 -16.81 24.79
N ALA A 419 -2.75 -16.29 23.85
CA ALA A 419 -3.17 -16.01 22.47
C ALA A 419 -3.48 -17.28 21.64
N CYS A 420 -3.01 -18.47 22.05
CA CYS A 420 -3.37 -19.73 21.39
C CYS A 420 -4.76 -20.23 21.80
N GLU A 421 -5.30 -19.81 22.94
CA GLU A 421 -6.62 -20.28 23.42
C GLU A 421 -7.75 -19.86 22.45
N PRO A 422 -7.89 -18.59 22.02
CA PRO A 422 -8.90 -18.19 21.03
C PRO A 422 -8.74 -18.90 19.68
N LEU A 423 -7.50 -19.20 19.27
CA LEU A 423 -7.21 -19.93 18.04
C LEU A 423 -7.75 -21.37 18.10
N VAL A 424 -7.56 -22.04 19.24
CA VAL A 424 -8.12 -23.38 19.49
C VAL A 424 -9.64 -23.33 19.54
N GLU A 425 -10.22 -22.31 20.17
CA GLU A 425 -11.69 -22.17 20.26
C GLU A 425 -12.36 -21.98 18.91
N THR A 426 -11.71 -21.20 18.05
CA THR A 426 -12.30 -20.77 16.78
C THR A 426 -11.99 -21.75 15.65
N TYR A 427 -10.76 -22.28 15.59
CA TYR A 427 -10.30 -23.13 14.49
C TYR A 427 -10.13 -24.61 14.88
N GLY A 428 -10.30 -24.94 16.16
CA GLY A 428 -10.14 -26.30 16.67
C GLY A 428 -11.12 -27.29 16.05
N THR A 429 -10.57 -28.39 15.52
CA THR A 429 -11.37 -29.56 15.12
C THR A 429 -11.92 -30.29 16.36
N GLU A 430 -12.76 -31.31 16.15
CA GLU A 430 -13.27 -32.14 17.25
C GLU A 430 -12.13 -32.73 18.11
N THR A 431 -10.99 -33.10 17.50
CA THR A 431 -9.81 -33.56 18.24
C THR A 431 -9.26 -32.49 19.20
N ALA A 432 -9.25 -31.22 18.79
CA ALA A 432 -8.79 -30.13 19.66
C ALA A 432 -9.75 -29.93 20.85
N LYS A 433 -11.06 -30.03 20.60
CA LYS A 433 -12.10 -29.93 21.65
C LYS A 433 -12.01 -31.09 22.65
N GLU A 434 -11.84 -32.32 22.16
CA GLU A 434 -11.66 -33.51 22.99
C GLU A 434 -10.41 -33.41 23.88
N HIS A 435 -9.29 -32.94 23.33
CA HIS A 435 -8.04 -32.79 24.09
C HIS A 435 -8.09 -31.61 25.05
N ARG A 436 -8.84 -30.55 24.75
CA ARG A 436 -9.07 -29.45 25.71
C ARG A 436 -9.85 -29.93 26.93
N ALA A 437 -10.88 -30.76 26.74
CA ALA A 437 -11.66 -31.34 27.83
C ALA A 437 -10.86 -32.26 28.77
N TYR A 438 -9.62 -32.63 28.42
CA TYR A 438 -8.70 -33.31 29.35
C TYR A 438 -8.12 -32.35 30.41
N TRP A 439 -8.07 -31.05 30.11
CA TRP A 439 -7.49 -30.00 30.97
C TRP A 439 -8.54 -29.24 31.79
N ASP A 440 -9.82 -29.32 31.42
CA ASP A 440 -10.99 -28.84 32.18
C ASP A 440 -11.37 -29.79 33.33
#